data_AF-A0A0C9ZBR4-F1
#
_entry.id   AF-A0A0C9ZBR4-F1
#
_cell.length_a   1.000
_cell.length_b   1.000
_cell.length_c   1.000
_cell.angle_alpha   90.00
_cell.angle_beta   90.00
_cell.angle_gamma   90.00
#
_symmetry.space_group_name_H-M   'P 1'
#
loop_
_entity.id
_entity.type
_entity.pdbx_description
1 polymer ?
#
loop_
_entity_poly.entity_id
_entity_poly.type
_entity_poly.pdbx_seq_one_letter_code
_entity_poly.pdbx_strand_id
1 'polypeptide(L)' 'LHQPDLFCKKLCVSPDTFDFILDSVSGHPIFQNNLPNCQLPVALQLAIFLNCMGHYGN' A
#
# COMPACT_ATOMS: atom_id res chain seq x y z
N LEU A 1 -13.41 -4.42 -8.05
CA LEU A 1 -12.34 -3.60 -8.66
C LEU A 1 -11.08 -3.80 -7.82
N HIS A 2 -10.16 -4.66 -8.25
CA HIS A 2 -8.91 -4.95 -7.54
C HIS A 2 -7.77 -4.83 -8.55
N GLN A 3 -7.39 -3.61 -8.87
CA GLN A 3 -6.29 -3.31 -9.80
C GLN A 3 -5.25 -2.46 -9.08
N PRO A 4 -4.44 -3.07 -8.18
CA PRO A 4 -3.31 -2.40 -7.56
C PRO A 4 -2.36 -1.79 -8.62
N ASP A 5 -2.21 -2.41 -9.79
CA ASP A 5 -1.49 -1.86 -10.94
C ASP A 5 -1.92 -0.45 -11.38
N LEU A 6 -3.23 -0.18 -11.40
CA LEU A 6 -3.74 1.14 -11.78
C LEU A 6 -3.44 2.20 -10.73
N PHE A 7 -3.40 1.81 -9.46
CA PHE A 7 -2.98 2.69 -8.36
C PHE A 7 -1.45 2.89 -8.37
N CYS A 8 -0.68 1.84 -8.65
CA CYS A 8 0.78 1.93 -8.80
C CYS A 8 1.17 2.90 -9.92
N LYS A 9 0.42 2.95 -11.04
CA LYS A 9 0.68 3.94 -12.10
C LYS A 9 0.45 5.40 -11.69
N LYS A 10 -0.44 5.66 -10.72
CA LYS A 10 -0.68 7.01 -10.17
C LYS A 10 0.36 7.38 -9.12
N LEU A 11 0.92 6.39 -8.46
CA LEU A 11 2.05 6.55 -7.55
C LEU A 11 3.30 6.83 -8.38
N CYS A 12 4.08 7.84 -8.01
CA CYS A 12 5.40 8.09 -8.61
C CYS A 12 6.45 7.07 -8.12
N VAL A 13 6.06 5.80 -8.02
CA VAL A 13 6.86 4.68 -7.51
C VAL A 13 6.84 3.59 -8.58
N SER A 14 8.01 3.03 -8.92
CA SER A 14 8.04 1.94 -9.90
C SER A 14 7.37 0.69 -9.33
N PRO A 15 6.75 -0.18 -10.16
CA PRO A 15 6.15 -1.43 -9.70
C PRO A 15 7.13 -2.29 -8.89
N ASP A 16 8.40 -2.41 -9.33
CA ASP A 16 9.42 -3.18 -8.61
C ASP A 16 9.71 -2.61 -7.21
N THR A 17 9.72 -1.27 -7.08
CA THR A 17 9.90 -0.61 -5.79
C THR A 17 8.69 -0.83 -4.89
N PHE A 18 7.48 -0.79 -5.45
CA PHE A 18 6.26 -1.06 -4.72
C PHE A 18 6.24 -2.49 -4.18
N ASP A 19 6.57 -3.47 -5.02
CA ASP A 19 6.62 -4.88 -4.63
C ASP A 19 7.69 -5.15 -3.58
N PHE A 20 8.86 -4.51 -3.70
CA PHE A 20 9.92 -4.61 -2.68
C PHE A 20 9.48 -4.04 -1.32
N ILE A 21 8.81 -2.89 -1.31
CA ILE A 21 8.26 -2.30 -0.08
C ILE A 21 7.15 -3.22 0.48
N LEU A 22 6.27 -3.72 -0.39
CA LEU A 22 5.17 -4.60 -0.01
C LEU A 22 5.68 -5.86 0.68
N ASP A 23 6.70 -6.52 0.14
CA ASP A 23 7.34 -7.70 0.74
C ASP A 23 7.90 -7.36 2.13
N SER A 24 8.58 -6.22 2.24
CA SER A 24 9.18 -5.74 3.49
C SER A 24 8.14 -5.42 4.59
N VAL A 25 6.93 -4.98 4.22
CA VAL A 25 5.92 -4.51 5.19
C VAL A 25 4.73 -5.47 5.38
N SER A 26 4.63 -6.54 4.59
CA SER A 26 3.51 -7.51 4.67
C SER A 26 3.40 -8.19 6.03
N GLY A 27 4.53 -8.40 6.71
CA GLY A 27 4.59 -8.92 8.08
C GLY A 27 4.53 -7.86 9.18
N HIS A 28 4.44 -6.57 8.83
CA HIS A 28 4.59 -5.50 9.81
C HIS A 28 3.27 -5.20 10.52
N PRO A 29 3.25 -5.09 11.87
CA PRO A 29 2.03 -4.88 12.65
C PRO A 29 1.29 -3.57 12.32
N ILE A 30 1.96 -2.58 11.72
CA ILE A 30 1.33 -1.33 11.26
C ILE A 30 0.27 -1.60 10.18
N PHE A 31 0.47 -2.64 9.35
CA PHE A 31 -0.47 -3.07 8.33
C PHE A 31 -1.20 -4.35 8.74
N GLN A 32 -1.29 -4.65 10.03
CA GLN A 32 -2.06 -5.79 10.53
C GLN A 32 -3.04 -5.33 11.59
N ASN A 33 -4.30 -5.71 11.39
CA ASN A 33 -5.36 -5.54 12.35
C ASN A 33 -5.53 -6.86 13.09
N ASN A 34 -5.09 -6.92 14.34
CA ASN A 34 -5.18 -8.12 15.19
C ASN A 34 -6.62 -8.41 15.67
N LEU A 35 -7.60 -7.60 15.26
CA LEU A 35 -9.01 -7.81 15.55
C LEU A 35 -9.64 -8.75 14.49
N PRO A 36 -10.69 -9.51 14.84
CA PRO A 36 -11.38 -10.44 13.93
C PRO A 36 -12.19 -9.76 12.81
N ASN A 37 -11.98 -8.46 12.58
CA ASN A 37 -12.69 -7.68 11.59
C ASN A 37 -12.00 -7.81 10.22
N CYS A 38 -12.80 -7.73 9.14
CA CYS A 38 -12.24 -7.67 7.80
C CYS A 38 -11.30 -6.47 7.66
N GLN A 39 -10.04 -6.76 7.32
CA GLN A 39 -9.04 -5.76 6.97
C GLN A 39 -8.85 -5.74 5.45
N LEU A 40 -8.51 -4.58 4.91
CA LEU A 40 -8.07 -4.47 3.53
C LEU A 40 -6.73 -5.22 3.32
N PRO A 41 -6.47 -5.77 2.12
CA PRO A 41 -5.17 -6.32 1.78
C PRO A 41 -4.04 -5.30 2.00
N VAL A 42 -2.88 -5.74 2.50
CA VAL A 42 -1.73 -4.87 2.81
C VAL A 42 -1.32 -4.02 1.61
N ALA A 43 -1.33 -4.59 0.40
CA ALA A 43 -1.05 -3.86 -0.83
C ALA A 43 -1.97 -2.66 -1.04
N LEU A 44 -3.26 -2.80 -0.73
CA LEU A 44 -4.22 -1.72 -0.88
C LEU A 44 -4.02 -0.64 0.20
N GLN A 45 -3.72 -1.05 1.43
CA GLN A 45 -3.41 -0.12 2.52
C GLN A 45 -2.15 0.70 2.22
N LEU A 46 -1.10 0.04 1.72
CA LEU A 46 0.15 0.69 1.31
C LEU A 46 -0.09 1.68 0.17
N ALA A 47 -0.86 1.30 -0.85
CA ALA A 47 -1.20 2.19 -1.95
C ALA A 47 -1.97 3.44 -1.49
N ILE A 48 -2.94 3.29 -0.59
CA ILE A 48 -3.66 4.41 0.02
C ILE A 48 -2.71 5.31 0.81
N PHE A 49 -1.86 4.72 1.65
CA PHE A 49 -0.89 5.46 2.46
C PHE A 49 0.03 6.31 1.59
N LEU A 50 0.65 5.72 0.56
CA LEU A 50 1.56 6.43 -0.32
C LEU A 50 0.83 7.52 -1.15
N ASN A 51 -0.40 7.26 -1.59
CA ASN A 51 -1.21 8.25 -2.28
C ASN A 51 -1.51 9.45 -1.37
N CYS A 52 -1.83 9.24 -0.09
CA CYS A 52 -2.03 10.32 0.89
C CYS A 52 -0.74 11.08 1.19
N MET A 53 0.39 10.38 1.35
CA MET A 53 1.69 10.99 1.66
C MET A 53 2.19 11.87 0.50
N GLY A 54 1.96 11.48 -0.75
CA GLY A 54 2.32 12.27 -1.93
C GLY A 54 1.61 13.63 -2.01
N HIS A 55 0.44 13.78 -1.38
CA HIS A 55 -0.28 15.06 -1.32
C HIS A 55 0.20 16.00 -0.21
N TYR A 56 1.05 15.54 0.72
CA TYR A 56 1.56 16.34 1.84
C TYR A 56 2.89 17.04 1.53
N GLY A 57 3.47 16.78 0.36
CA GLY A 57 4.82 17.21 -0.05
C GLY A 57 4.87 18.36 -1.06
N ASN A 58 3.90 19.28 -1.04
CA ASN A 58 3.97 20.52 -1.84
C ASN A 58 3.57 21.75 -1.02
#